data_AF-A0A9R0RED7-F1
#
_entry.id   AF-A0A9R0RED7-F1
#
_cell.length_a   1.000
_cell.length_b   1.000
_cell.length_c   1.000
_cell.angle_alpha   90.00
_cell.angle_beta   90.00
_cell.angle_gamma   90.00
#
_symmetry.space_group_name_H-M   'P 1'
#
loop_
_entity.id
_entity.type
_entity.pdbx_description
1 polymer ?
#
loop_
_entity_poly.entity_id
_entity_poly.type
_entity_poly.pdbx_seq_one_letter_code
_entity_poly.pdbx_strand_id
1 'polypeptide(L)'
;MLFPLTSPIPNVRNWSIEGVISYAKIEEKKAKEQKHVERRMAFLKLQANMAFKQKEYKLASQLYGLAIDHAESATLYANRSVCKLLMGDGEGALSDALRCRMLRPDWAKACYRQATAHMLLKEYKQACDALLDAQKLDPGNAEIERELRKARELMKNPPAEGEQ
;
A
#
# COMPACT_ATOMS: atom_id res chain seq x y z
N MET A 1 6.59 48.58 -1.80
CA MET A 1 5.75 47.91 -2.82
C MET A 1 6.65 46.97 -3.62
N LEU A 2 6.37 45.66 -3.63
CA LEU A 2 6.88 44.82 -4.72
C LEU A 2 6.13 45.21 -6.01
N PHE A 3 6.83 45.05 -7.13
CA PHE A 3 6.64 45.78 -8.38
C PHE A 3 5.17 45.89 -8.87
N PRO A 4 4.76 47.04 -9.44
CA PRO A 4 3.43 47.24 -10.05
C PRO A 4 3.14 46.35 -11.27
N LEU A 5 3.98 45.35 -11.53
CA LEU A 5 4.00 44.52 -12.74
C LEU A 5 3.89 43.01 -12.46
N THR A 6 3.73 42.58 -11.20
CA THR A 6 3.66 41.15 -10.84
C THR A 6 2.45 40.80 -9.99
N SER A 7 1.67 39.82 -10.43
CA SER A 7 0.56 39.26 -9.66
C SER A 7 1.05 38.46 -8.45
N PRO A 8 0.34 38.48 -7.31
CA PRO A 8 0.66 37.66 -6.14
C PRO A 8 0.70 36.16 -6.43
N ILE A 9 1.69 35.47 -5.85
CA ILE A 9 1.76 34.00 -5.88
C ILE A 9 0.60 33.42 -5.05
N PRO A 10 -0.17 32.45 -5.59
CA PRO A 10 -1.19 31.75 -4.82
C PRO A 10 -0.59 31.14 -3.54
N ASN A 11 -1.17 31.46 -2.38
CA ASN A 11 -0.75 31.08 -1.02
C ASN A 11 0.24 32.01 -0.29
N VAL A 12 0.75 33.07 -0.93
CA VAL A 12 1.55 34.10 -0.23
C VAL A 12 0.63 35.18 0.33
N ARG A 13 0.33 35.12 1.64
CA ARG A 13 -0.59 36.08 2.30
C ARG A 13 -0.02 37.50 2.44
N ASN A 14 1.30 37.64 2.50
CA ASN A 14 1.99 38.94 2.60
C ASN A 14 2.82 39.18 1.32
N TRP A 15 2.30 40.02 0.42
CA TRP A 15 2.95 40.32 -0.88
C TRP A 15 3.98 41.48 -0.79
N SER A 16 4.71 41.54 0.33
CA SER A 16 5.90 42.38 0.49
C SER A 16 7.18 41.58 0.22
N ILE A 17 8.33 42.26 0.06
CA ILE A 17 9.63 41.58 -0.13
C ILE A 17 9.91 40.61 1.02
N GLU A 18 9.68 41.06 2.26
CA GLU A 18 9.85 40.23 3.45
C GLU A 18 8.86 39.06 3.48
N GLY A 19 7.62 39.28 3.07
CA GLY A 19 6.60 38.23 3.02
C GLY A 19 6.92 37.15 1.99
N VAL A 20 7.40 37.52 0.80
CA VAL A 20 7.85 36.58 -0.23
C VAL A 20 9.10 35.81 0.22
N ILE A 21 10.09 36.48 0.83
CA ILE A 21 11.28 35.82 1.40
C ILE A 21 10.89 34.84 2.52
N SER A 22 9.98 35.24 3.40
CA SER A 22 9.49 34.39 4.49
C SER A 22 8.78 33.14 3.95
N TYR A 23 7.89 33.31 2.97
CA TYR A 23 7.22 32.19 2.31
C TYR A 23 8.22 31.23 1.63
N ALA A 24 9.20 31.77 0.89
CA ALA A 24 10.22 30.94 0.25
C ALA A 24 11.02 30.10 1.26
N LYS A 25 11.37 30.67 2.42
CA LYS A 25 12.04 29.94 3.52
C LYS A 25 11.17 28.82 4.10
N ILE A 26 9.86 29.05 4.23
CA ILE A 26 8.90 28.04 4.71
C ILE A 26 8.81 26.89 3.71
N GLU A 27 8.68 27.18 2.41
CA GLU A 27 8.62 26.15 1.37
C GLU A 27 9.93 25.37 1.27
N GLU A 28 11.09 26.03 1.40
CA GLU A 28 12.39 25.36 1.47
C GLU A 28 12.48 24.42 2.68
N LYS A 29 11.99 24.86 3.85
CA LYS A 29 11.95 24.03 5.07
C LYS A 29 11.05 22.82 4.88
N LYS A 30 9.83 23.00 4.36
CA LYS A 30 8.90 21.91 4.04
C LYS A 30 9.51 20.91 3.06
N ALA A 31 10.16 21.39 2.00
CA ALA A 31 10.84 20.54 1.02
C ALA A 31 11.96 19.70 1.66
N LYS A 32 12.74 20.29 2.58
CA LYS A 32 13.76 19.56 3.34
C LYS A 32 13.12 18.49 4.23
N GLU A 33 12.09 18.84 5.00
CA GLU A 33 11.37 17.91 5.87
C GLU A 33 10.77 16.73 5.08
N GLN A 34 10.10 17.02 3.96
CA GLN A 34 9.56 16.01 3.05
C GLN A 34 10.67 15.07 2.56
N LYS A 35 11.82 15.61 2.13
CA LYS A 35 12.97 14.82 1.71
C LYS A 35 13.53 13.95 2.84
N HIS A 36 13.49 14.42 4.08
CA HIS A 36 13.90 13.63 5.24
C HIS A 36 12.93 12.47 5.51
N VAL A 37 11.61 12.71 5.43
CA VAL A 37 10.57 11.68 5.55
C VAL A 37 10.74 10.61 4.47
N GLU A 38 10.91 11.02 3.21
CA GLU A 38 11.12 10.09 2.08
C GLU A 38 12.37 9.23 2.26
N ARG A 39 13.49 9.82 2.68
CA ARG A 39 14.72 9.08 2.98
C ARG A 39 14.52 8.06 4.10
N ARG A 40 13.82 8.44 5.17
CA ARG A 40 13.55 7.55 6.31
C ARG A 40 12.63 6.40 5.91
N MET A 41 11.56 6.70 5.18
CA MET A 41 10.64 5.69 4.63
C MET A 41 11.38 4.73 3.69
N ALA A 42 12.23 5.24 2.80
CA ALA A 42 13.00 4.41 1.86
C ALA A 42 13.97 3.49 2.58
N PHE A 43 14.64 3.98 3.62
CA PHE A 43 15.52 3.19 4.47
C PHE A 43 14.76 2.06 5.18
N LEU A 44 13.61 2.35 5.81
CA LEU A 44 12.79 1.35 6.49
C LEU A 44 12.24 0.30 5.52
N LYS A 45 11.78 0.73 4.34
CA LYS A 45 11.35 -0.17 3.27
C LYS A 45 12.47 -1.11 2.83
N LEU A 46 13.70 -0.60 2.72
CA LEU A 46 14.86 -1.42 2.36
C LEU A 46 15.14 -2.49 3.42
N GLN A 47 15.14 -2.10 4.70
CA GLN A 47 15.32 -3.02 5.82
C GLN A 47 14.20 -4.07 5.86
N ALA A 48 12.95 -3.67 5.65
CA ALA A 48 11.81 -4.58 5.58
C ALA A 48 11.95 -5.60 4.44
N ASN A 49 12.39 -5.15 3.26
CA ASN A 49 12.67 -6.05 2.13
C ASN A 49 13.80 -7.05 2.45
N MET A 50 14.84 -6.62 3.19
CA MET A 50 15.93 -7.51 3.60
C MET A 50 15.45 -8.54 4.62
N ALA A 51 14.68 -8.14 5.63
CA ALA A 51 14.06 -9.04 6.60
C ALA A 51 13.12 -10.04 5.92
N PHE A 52 12.33 -9.58 4.94
CA PHE A 52 11.44 -10.44 4.15
C PHE A 52 12.21 -11.53 3.39
N LYS A 53 13.34 -11.17 2.76
CA LYS A 53 14.21 -12.13 2.06
C LYS A 53 14.81 -13.17 3.01
N GLN A 54 15.06 -12.79 4.26
CA GLN A 54 15.54 -13.69 5.32
C GLN A 54 14.43 -14.52 5.96
N LYS A 55 13.18 -14.41 5.46
CA LYS A 55 11.97 -15.06 5.99
C LYS A 55 11.60 -14.61 7.41
N GLU A 56 12.14 -13.50 7.88
CA GLU A 56 11.78 -12.88 9.16
C GLU A 56 10.51 -12.04 8.99
N TYR A 57 9.38 -12.70 8.71
CA TYR A 57 8.14 -12.01 8.30
C TYR A 57 7.57 -11.09 9.39
N LYS A 58 7.75 -11.44 10.68
CA LYS A 58 7.35 -10.60 11.80
C LYS A 58 8.11 -9.29 11.83
N LEU A 59 9.44 -9.35 11.70
CA LEU A 59 10.29 -8.17 11.65
C LEU A 59 10.00 -7.34 10.39
N ALA A 60 9.87 -7.98 9.24
CA ALA A 60 9.51 -7.31 7.99
C ALA A 60 8.18 -6.55 8.12
N SER A 61 7.16 -7.18 8.72
CA SER A 61 5.86 -6.56 8.97
C SER A 61 5.95 -5.32 9.86
N GLN A 62 6.74 -5.39 10.94
CA GLN A 62 6.99 -4.26 11.84
C GLN A 62 7.71 -3.11 11.12
N LEU A 63 8.75 -3.41 10.34
CA LEU A 63 9.51 -2.40 9.58
C LEU A 63 8.65 -1.74 8.50
N TYR A 64 7.78 -2.49 7.82
CA TYR A 64 6.78 -1.90 6.92
C TYR A 64 5.79 -1.01 7.66
N GLY A 65 5.36 -1.41 8.87
CA GLY A 65 4.52 -0.58 9.73
C GLY A 65 5.17 0.76 10.06
N LEU A 66 6.42 0.75 10.52
CA LEU A 66 7.18 1.97 10.78
C LEU A 66 7.33 2.85 9.52
N ALA A 67 7.50 2.24 8.33
CA ALA A 67 7.55 3.00 7.09
C ALA A 67 6.21 3.66 6.76
N ILE A 68 5.10 2.98 7.02
CA ILE A 68 3.72 3.48 6.83
C ILE A 68 3.44 4.65 7.77
N ASP A 69 3.89 4.59 9.02
CA ASP A 69 3.70 5.66 10.02
C ASP A 69 4.38 6.97 9.59
N HIS A 70 5.44 6.89 8.78
CA HIS A 70 6.08 8.06 8.18
C HIS A 70 5.33 8.59 6.95
N ALA A 71 4.92 7.69 6.05
CA ALA A 71 4.16 8.03 4.85
C ALA A 71 3.42 6.81 4.32
N GLU A 72 2.10 6.92 4.20
CA GLU A 72 1.29 5.85 3.63
C GLU A 72 1.64 5.59 2.16
N SER A 73 1.69 4.31 1.78
CA SER A 73 1.86 3.90 0.39
C SER A 73 1.18 2.57 0.15
N ALA A 74 0.42 2.47 -0.95
CA ALA A 74 -0.20 1.22 -1.38
C ALA A 74 0.83 0.08 -1.48
N THR A 75 2.06 0.38 -1.90
CA THR A 75 3.12 -0.62 -2.01
C THR A 75 3.60 -1.16 -0.67
N LEU A 76 3.62 -0.33 0.38
CA LEU A 76 4.00 -0.77 1.73
C LEU A 76 2.92 -1.65 2.33
N TYR A 77 1.64 -1.26 2.21
CA TYR A 77 0.52 -2.11 2.61
C TYR A 77 0.49 -3.44 1.85
N ALA A 78 0.68 -3.42 0.53
CA ALA A 78 0.73 -4.63 -0.29
C ALA A 78 1.87 -5.59 0.05
N ASN A 79 2.99 -5.08 0.59
CA ASN A 79 4.11 -5.91 1.04
C ASN A 79 3.90 -6.41 2.47
N ARG A 80 3.36 -5.56 3.37
CA ARG A 80 3.01 -5.94 4.74
C ARG A 80 1.92 -7.00 4.76
N SER A 81 0.93 -6.92 3.87
CA SER A 81 -0.13 -7.93 3.76
C SER A 81 0.44 -9.32 3.45
N VAL A 82 1.46 -9.41 2.58
CA VAL A 82 2.15 -10.68 2.30
C VAL A 82 2.87 -11.20 3.54
N CYS A 83 3.52 -10.33 4.32
CA CYS A 83 4.15 -10.75 5.56
C CYS A 83 3.11 -11.35 6.52
N LYS A 84 1.95 -10.71 6.66
CA LYS A 84 0.85 -11.19 7.50
C LYS A 84 0.25 -12.50 7.02
N LEU A 85 0.03 -12.65 5.71
CA LEU A 85 -0.38 -13.94 5.11
C LEU A 85 0.59 -15.07 5.46
N LEU A 86 1.90 -14.82 5.34
CA LEU A 86 2.93 -15.81 5.65
C LEU A 86 3.04 -16.13 7.14
N MET A 87 2.48 -15.29 8.00
CA MET A 87 2.34 -15.53 9.45
C MET A 87 1.00 -16.16 9.81
N GLY A 88 0.11 -16.41 8.85
CA GLY A 88 -1.25 -16.93 9.10
C GLY A 88 -2.26 -15.86 9.57
N ASP A 89 -1.87 -14.59 9.60
CA ASP A 89 -2.74 -13.47 9.98
C ASP A 89 -3.58 -13.01 8.76
N GLY A 90 -4.66 -13.73 8.49
CA GLY A 90 -5.58 -13.45 7.38
C GLY A 90 -6.32 -12.12 7.52
N GLU A 91 -6.82 -11.80 8.73
CA GLU A 91 -7.55 -10.56 8.99
C GLU A 91 -6.66 -9.33 8.83
N GLY A 92 -5.46 -9.37 9.41
CA GLY A 92 -4.51 -8.29 9.26
C GLY A 92 -4.03 -8.13 7.81
N ALA A 93 -3.91 -9.22 7.05
CA ALA A 93 -3.60 -9.17 5.63
C ALA A 93 -4.73 -8.55 4.81
N LEU A 94 -5.99 -8.89 5.13
CA LEU A 94 -7.17 -8.34 4.48
C LEU A 94 -7.28 -6.83 4.71
N SER A 95 -7.08 -6.38 5.96
CA SER A 95 -7.05 -4.97 6.32
C SER A 95 -6.01 -4.18 5.49
N ASP A 96 -4.79 -4.70 5.37
CA ASP A 96 -3.75 -4.07 4.55
C ASP A 96 -4.09 -4.09 3.05
N ALA A 97 -4.68 -5.17 2.55
CA ALA A 97 -5.10 -5.28 1.15
C ALA A 97 -6.22 -4.28 0.80
N LEU A 98 -7.19 -4.09 1.69
CA LEU A 98 -8.25 -3.10 1.52
C LEU A 98 -7.68 -1.67 1.50
N ARG A 99 -6.76 -1.34 2.41
CA ARG A 99 -6.10 -0.03 2.40
C ARG A 99 -5.28 0.19 1.12
N CYS A 100 -4.62 -0.85 0.63
CA CYS A 100 -3.93 -0.82 -0.66
C CYS A 100 -4.89 -0.48 -1.83
N ARG A 101 -6.06 -1.13 -1.87
CA ARG A 101 -7.09 -0.90 -2.89
C ARG A 101 -7.69 0.51 -2.81
N MET A 102 -7.89 1.05 -1.60
CA MET A 102 -8.33 2.44 -1.41
C MET A 102 -7.31 3.45 -1.95
N LEU A 103 -6.02 3.20 -1.72
CA LEU A 103 -4.94 4.10 -2.18
C LEU A 103 -4.68 3.98 -3.69
N ARG A 104 -4.91 2.81 -4.28
CA ARG A 104 -4.74 2.54 -5.71
C ARG A 104 -5.84 1.61 -6.23
N PRO A 105 -7.02 2.14 -6.59
CA PRO A 105 -8.15 1.33 -7.04
C PRO A 105 -7.87 0.58 -8.36
N ASP A 106 -7.07 1.17 -9.25
CA ASP A 106 -6.76 0.60 -10.57
C ASP A 106 -5.52 -0.31 -10.55
N TRP A 107 -5.17 -0.87 -9.40
CA TRP A 107 -4.00 -1.75 -9.26
C TRP A 107 -4.44 -3.20 -9.04
N ALA A 108 -4.38 -4.02 -10.11
CA ALA A 108 -4.75 -5.43 -10.06
C ALA A 108 -4.10 -6.20 -8.89
N LYS A 109 -2.86 -5.84 -8.53
CA LYS A 109 -2.16 -6.44 -7.39
C LYS A 109 -2.86 -6.20 -6.05
N ALA A 110 -3.53 -5.06 -5.87
CA ALA A 110 -4.31 -4.77 -4.66
C ALA A 110 -5.50 -5.73 -4.52
N CYS A 111 -6.27 -5.90 -5.60
CA CYS A 111 -7.36 -6.88 -5.68
C CYS A 111 -6.86 -8.31 -5.46
N TYR A 112 -5.71 -8.66 -6.07
CA TYR A 112 -5.07 -9.95 -5.84
C TYR A 112 -4.68 -10.17 -4.37
N ARG A 113 -4.10 -9.16 -3.69
CA ARG A 113 -3.80 -9.26 -2.26
C ARG A 113 -5.06 -9.48 -1.41
N GLN A 114 -6.15 -8.79 -1.75
CA GLN A 114 -7.43 -8.95 -1.06
C GLN A 114 -7.94 -10.38 -1.22
N ALA A 115 -7.90 -10.92 -2.45
CA ALA A 115 -8.29 -12.29 -2.70
C ALA A 115 -7.43 -13.30 -1.94
N THR A 116 -6.11 -13.12 -1.90
CA THR A 116 -5.23 -14.04 -1.15
C THR A 116 -5.52 -14.04 0.35
N ALA A 117 -5.97 -12.91 0.92
CA ALA A 117 -6.41 -12.84 2.31
C ALA A 117 -7.74 -13.56 2.53
N HIS A 118 -8.73 -13.33 1.67
CA HIS A 118 -9.99 -14.09 1.71
C HIS A 118 -9.78 -15.60 1.54
N MET A 119 -8.83 -16.02 0.68
CA MET A 119 -8.47 -17.44 0.53
C MET A 119 -7.93 -18.04 1.83
N LEU A 120 -7.08 -17.31 2.56
CA LEU A 120 -6.56 -17.76 3.85
C LEU A 120 -7.67 -17.82 4.92
N LEU A 121 -8.62 -16.89 4.89
CA LEU A 121 -9.80 -16.86 5.75
C LEU A 121 -10.89 -17.85 5.33
N LYS A 122 -10.68 -18.62 4.25
CA LYS A 122 -11.65 -19.56 3.66
C LYS A 122 -12.94 -18.89 3.15
N GLU A 123 -12.89 -17.59 2.90
CA GLU A 123 -13.97 -16.78 2.34
C GLU A 123 -13.95 -16.84 0.80
N TYR A 124 -14.16 -18.04 0.25
CA TYR A 124 -13.88 -18.34 -1.16
C TYR A 124 -14.72 -17.52 -2.15
N LYS A 125 -15.94 -17.13 -1.78
CA LYS A 125 -16.80 -16.28 -2.60
C LYS A 125 -16.20 -14.88 -2.77
N GLN A 126 -15.82 -14.25 -1.65
CA GLN A 126 -15.16 -12.96 -1.63
C GLN A 126 -13.80 -12.99 -2.33
N ALA A 127 -13.07 -14.11 -2.21
CA ALA A 127 -11.83 -14.33 -2.96
C ALA A 127 -12.08 -14.36 -4.48
N CYS A 128 -13.11 -15.06 -4.95
CA CYS A 128 -13.50 -15.08 -6.36
C CYS A 128 -13.86 -13.68 -6.87
N ASP A 129 -14.67 -12.92 -6.13
CA ASP A 129 -15.08 -11.57 -6.51
C ASP A 129 -13.86 -10.63 -6.65
N ALA A 130 -12.93 -10.68 -5.68
CA ALA A 130 -11.70 -9.91 -5.73
C ALA A 130 -10.76 -10.34 -6.87
N LEU A 131 -10.69 -11.63 -7.22
CA LEU A 131 -9.92 -12.13 -8.36
C LEU A 131 -10.54 -11.74 -9.70
N LEU A 132 -11.87 -11.71 -9.79
CA LEU A 132 -12.56 -11.20 -10.98
C LEU A 132 -12.27 -9.72 -11.19
N ASP A 133 -12.27 -8.92 -10.12
CA ASP A 133 -11.86 -7.53 -10.21
C ASP A 133 -10.38 -7.39 -10.62
N ALA A 134 -9.49 -8.22 -10.08
CA ALA A 134 -8.09 -8.25 -10.48
C ALA A 134 -7.94 -8.60 -11.98
N GLN A 135 -8.72 -9.57 -12.47
CA GLN A 135 -8.70 -10.00 -13.88
C GLN A 135 -9.22 -8.92 -14.83
N LYS A 136 -10.21 -8.11 -14.42
CA LYS A 136 -10.67 -6.96 -15.21
C LYS A 136 -9.56 -5.91 -15.38
N LEU A 137 -8.75 -5.71 -14.34
CA LEU A 137 -7.65 -4.74 -14.34
C LEU A 137 -6.38 -5.25 -15.04
N ASP A 138 -6.14 -6.56 -15.04
CA ASP A 138 -4.99 -7.20 -15.69
C ASP A 138 -5.41 -8.47 -16.45
N PRO A 139 -6.07 -8.32 -17.61
CA PRO A 139 -6.53 -9.45 -18.41
C PRO A 139 -5.35 -10.29 -18.94
N GLY A 140 -5.45 -11.62 -18.88
CA GLY A 140 -4.40 -12.54 -19.36
C GLY A 140 -3.30 -12.83 -18.34
N ASN A 141 -3.41 -12.33 -17.11
CA ASN A 141 -2.51 -12.71 -16.04
C ASN A 141 -2.77 -14.15 -15.58
N ALA A 142 -1.87 -15.06 -15.97
CA ALA A 142 -1.98 -16.49 -15.69
C ALA A 142 -2.05 -16.83 -14.18
N GLU A 143 -1.43 -16.01 -13.32
CA GLU A 143 -1.50 -16.20 -11.86
C GLU A 143 -2.92 -15.93 -11.35
N ILE A 144 -3.52 -14.81 -11.76
CA ILE A 144 -4.89 -14.44 -11.38
C ILE A 144 -5.88 -15.50 -11.87
N GLU A 145 -5.75 -15.96 -13.11
CA GLU A 145 -6.61 -17.00 -13.66
C GLU A 145 -6.50 -18.33 -12.90
N ARG A 146 -5.27 -18.72 -12.54
CA ARG A 146 -5.02 -19.95 -11.78
C ARG A 146 -5.64 -19.86 -10.39
N GLU A 147 -5.41 -18.77 -9.66
CA GLU A 147 -6.01 -18.58 -8.34
C GLU A 147 -7.53 -18.46 -8.41
N LEU A 148 -8.10 -17.89 -9.48
CA LEU A 148 -9.54 -17.82 -9.67
C LEU A 148 -10.16 -19.20 -9.88
N ARG A 149 -9.51 -20.08 -10.66
CA ARG A 149 -9.94 -21.48 -10.81
C ARG A 149 -9.92 -22.20 -9.45
N LYS A 150 -8.81 -22.07 -8.72
CA LYS A 150 -8.65 -22.66 -7.38
C LYS A 150 -9.72 -22.16 -6.40
N ALA A 151 -9.99 -20.86 -6.36
CA ALA A 151 -11.01 -20.27 -5.50
C ALA A 151 -12.42 -20.81 -5.83
N ARG A 152 -12.74 -20.96 -7.13
CA ARG A 152 -14.02 -21.53 -7.58
C ARG A 152 -14.17 -23.00 -7.22
N GLU A 153 -13.09 -23.78 -7.29
CA GLU A 153 -13.08 -25.19 -6.87
C GLU A 153 -13.34 -25.31 -5.37
N LEU A 154 -12.64 -24.54 -4.54
CA LEU A 154 -12.83 -24.52 -3.09
C LEU A 154 -14.21 -23.99 -2.68
N MET A 155 -14.79 -23.07 -3.47
CA MET A 155 -16.16 -22.61 -3.25
C MET A 155 -17.21 -23.71 -3.51
N LYS A 156 -16.96 -24.61 -4.48
CA LYS A 156 -17.85 -25.74 -4.79
C LYS A 156 -17.64 -26.91 -3.82
N ASN A 157 -16.38 -27.20 -3.52
CA ASN A 157 -15.93 -28.32 -2.70
C ASN A 157 -15.09 -27.78 -1.54
N PRO A 158 -15.71 -27.17 -0.52
CA PRO A 158 -14.97 -26.66 0.62
C PRO A 158 -14.31 -27.83 1.37
N PRO A 159 -13.05 -27.66 1.84
CA PRO A 159 -12.39 -28.69 2.63
C PRO A 159 -13.19 -28.95 3.92
N ALA A 160 -13.31 -30.22 4.30
CA ALA A 160 -13.96 -30.61 5.54
C ALA A 160 -13.30 -29.89 6.73
N GLU A 161 -14.11 -29.32 7.62
CA GLU A 161 -13.62 -28.69 8.84
C GLU A 161 -12.94 -29.75 9.73
N GLY A 162 -11.61 -29.86 9.69
CA GLY A 162 -10.91 -30.77 10.60
C GLY A 162 -9.51 -31.25 10.21
N GLU A 163 -9.05 -31.03 8.98
CA GLU A 163 -7.66 -31.40 8.63
C GLU A 163 -6.75 -30.18 8.74
N GLN A 164 -6.07 -30.08 9.89
CA GLN A 164 -4.88 -29.26 10.11
C GLN A 164 -3.69 -30.16 10.42
#